data_AF-A0A6L3EPY9-F1
#
_entry.id   AF-A0A6L3EPY9-F1
#
_cell.length_a   1.000
_cell.length_b   1.000
_cell.length_c   1.000
_cell.angle_alpha   90.00
_cell.angle_beta   90.00
_cell.angle_gamma   90.00
#
_symmetry.space_group_name_H-M   'P 1'
#
loop_
_entity.id
_entity.type
_entity.pdbx_description
1 polymer ?
#
loop_
_entity_poly.entity_id
_entity_poly.type
_entity_poly.pdbx_seq_one_letter_code
_entity_poly.pdbx_strand_id
1 'polypeptide(L)'
;MAVRGAASRSGLSPIRAAAGSRCGVGGRRTRAPGGARLESPPHSGAPHSPRFVFRDMQPDSRQHALITLERLARSQPAAIPGGFAGALRALDPVRCEPAQSRGVVGRPAATDAWNWHRDALLALVGAPSDEGSRARTAYHSAWLLDMLNARRRADAIRLSIIIPVFNRARLVVEAIASALAQTHRDIEVIVVDDGSTDGLARAVTPYANRIRVIRQENHGVAHARNRGIRAASGHYLCFLDSDNLLDPDAAARWLDGFRAVPDADLCYAPPRQEITGGGHGGNWKAADGGEDCPTVNLLRAVSIDYPCPMIGVCFARWIVLRAGGFDERLAQGEDTWLWFRLGLLGAKAVGLERPMNERRIVEGSLSGNLSFVHKSEGFIYALALLALVERPQYWDLVPNVLRQLDSYDRWRWLSTSAEARVDALRKKLLEGVEDSCRRHDVATPKKDALRLALSGALAQVRSRDPELYSGGAFLDRLDASVLRYPVGAYAGGTAE
;
A
#
# COMPACT_ATOMS: atom_id res chain seq x y z
N MET A 1 46.00 -40.57 -19.23
CA MET A 1 47.44 -40.31 -18.99
C MET A 1 47.56 -39.64 -17.62
N ALA A 2 48.38 -40.22 -16.73
CA ALA A 2 48.90 -39.81 -15.41
C ALA A 2 48.21 -38.64 -14.64
N VAL A 3 47.66 -38.76 -13.41
CA VAL A 3 48.18 -39.20 -12.09
C VAL A 3 48.92 -38.11 -11.28
N ARG A 4 48.44 -37.92 -10.02
CA ARG A 4 49.06 -37.32 -8.79
C ARG A 4 49.09 -35.78 -8.67
N GLY A 5 48.85 -35.17 -7.50
CA GLY A 5 48.69 -35.72 -6.15
C GLY A 5 48.30 -34.67 -5.08
N ALA A 6 47.68 -35.18 -4.01
CA ALA A 6 47.95 -34.95 -2.57
C ALA A 6 47.96 -33.52 -1.98
N ALA A 7 47.67 -33.25 -0.71
CA ALA A 7 46.93 -33.84 0.42
C ALA A 7 47.18 -32.89 1.63
N SER A 8 46.21 -32.74 2.54
CA SER A 8 46.28 -32.36 3.99
C SER A 8 45.23 -31.30 4.35
N ARG A 9 44.15 -31.62 5.08
CA ARG A 9 43.96 -31.95 6.51
C ARG A 9 43.97 -30.74 7.47
N SER A 10 42.78 -30.46 8.02
CA SER A 10 42.44 -30.07 9.41
C SER A 10 41.26 -29.10 9.38
N GLY A 11 40.21 -29.16 10.19
CA GLY A 11 39.76 -30.10 11.21
C GLY A 11 38.31 -29.73 11.53
N LEU A 12 37.42 -30.72 11.52
CA LEU A 12 36.05 -30.60 11.99
C LEU A 12 36.01 -31.03 13.46
N SER A 13 35.30 -30.27 14.30
CA SER A 13 34.70 -30.81 15.53
C SER A 13 33.34 -30.17 15.80
N PRO A 14 32.33 -30.97 16.20
CA PRO A 14 30.94 -30.55 16.39
C PRO A 14 30.64 -30.19 17.85
N ILE A 15 29.70 -29.26 18.08
CA ILE A 15 29.19 -28.96 19.42
C ILE A 15 27.99 -29.88 19.73
N ARG A 16 28.12 -30.56 20.86
CA ARG A 16 27.24 -31.58 21.43
C ARG A 16 25.94 -31.02 22.01
N ALA A 17 24.90 -31.85 21.90
CA ALA A 17 23.72 -31.86 22.75
C ALA A 17 24.06 -32.32 24.19
N ALA A 18 23.35 -31.80 25.18
CA ALA A 18 23.29 -32.34 26.53
C ALA A 18 21.83 -32.43 26.98
N ALA A 19 21.43 -33.65 27.33
CA ALA A 19 20.20 -33.98 28.02
C ALA A 19 20.55 -34.51 29.42
N GLY A 20 19.68 -34.27 30.40
CA GLY A 20 19.51 -35.16 31.55
C GLY A 20 19.37 -34.48 32.90
N SER A 21 18.18 -34.57 33.49
CA SER A 21 18.03 -35.15 34.83
C SER A 21 16.60 -35.70 35.03
N ARG A 22 16.55 -36.93 35.56
CA ARG A 22 15.36 -37.70 35.99
C ARG A 22 15.43 -37.88 37.51
N CYS A 23 14.27 -38.00 38.16
CA CYS A 23 13.92 -38.88 39.31
C CYS A 23 12.37 -38.89 39.35
N GLY A 24 11.57 -39.98 39.38
CA GLY A 24 11.62 -41.24 40.15
C GLY A 24 11.00 -40.98 41.55
N VAL A 25 9.97 -41.64 42.11
CA VAL A 25 9.43 -43.01 42.04
C VAL A 25 8.07 -43.09 42.79
N GLY A 26 7.18 -44.04 42.41
CA GLY A 26 6.20 -44.76 43.27
C GLY A 26 4.82 -44.11 43.47
N GLY A 27 3.66 -44.78 43.44
CA GLY A 27 3.28 -46.18 43.40
C GLY A 27 2.08 -46.39 44.36
N ARG A 28 0.88 -46.71 43.83
CA ARG A 28 -0.13 -47.67 44.38
C ARG A 28 -1.54 -47.44 43.81
N ARG A 29 -2.17 -48.56 43.44
CA ARG A 29 -3.59 -48.73 43.13
C ARG A 29 -4.41 -48.83 44.42
N THR A 30 -5.60 -48.24 44.45
CA THR A 30 -6.78 -48.73 45.20
C THR A 30 -8.07 -48.41 44.42
N ARG A 31 -8.91 -49.45 44.24
CA ARG A 31 -10.36 -49.45 43.91
C ARG A 31 -11.14 -48.97 45.16
N ALA A 32 -12.39 -48.48 45.20
CA ALA A 32 -13.55 -48.30 44.32
C ALA A 32 -14.52 -47.28 45.01
N PRO A 33 -15.87 -47.33 44.87
CA PRO A 33 -16.74 -46.76 43.83
C PRO A 33 -17.68 -45.65 44.34
N GLY A 34 -18.28 -44.87 43.45
CA GLY A 34 -19.37 -43.96 43.82
C GLY A 34 -19.89 -43.16 42.63
N GLY A 35 -21.08 -43.53 42.14
CA GLY A 35 -21.71 -42.87 41.01
C GLY A 35 -22.16 -41.45 41.34
N ALA A 36 -22.01 -40.54 40.37
CA ALA A 36 -22.81 -39.34 40.24
C ALA A 36 -22.74 -38.86 38.79
N ARG A 37 -23.86 -38.33 38.32
CA ARG A 37 -24.17 -37.94 36.94
C ARG A 37 -23.12 -36.98 36.36
N LEU A 38 -22.83 -37.15 35.07
CA LEU A 38 -22.22 -36.14 34.22
C LEU A 38 -23.20 -34.97 34.07
N GLU A 39 -23.03 -33.93 34.88
CA GLU A 39 -23.54 -32.60 34.58
C GLU A 39 -22.49 -31.86 33.74
N SER A 40 -22.93 -31.34 32.60
CA SER A 40 -22.13 -30.53 31.69
C SER A 40 -21.71 -29.21 32.38
N PRO A 41 -20.47 -28.72 32.20
CA PRO A 41 -20.06 -27.45 32.79
C PRO A 41 -20.85 -26.29 32.14
N PRO A 42 -21.22 -25.25 32.92
CA PRO A 42 -22.01 -24.14 32.41
C PRO A 42 -21.19 -23.34 31.39
N HIS A 43 -21.83 -23.02 30.27
CA HIS A 43 -21.33 -22.08 29.28
C HIS A 43 -20.99 -20.73 29.94
N SER A 44 -19.70 -20.50 30.18
CA SER A 44 -19.19 -19.23 30.71
C SER A 44 -18.97 -18.24 29.56
N GLY A 45 -19.78 -17.17 29.55
CA GLY A 45 -19.37 -15.86 29.06
C GLY A 45 -19.55 -15.60 27.57
N ALA A 46 -20.78 -15.31 27.14
CA ALA A 46 -20.97 -14.48 25.95
C ALA A 46 -20.28 -13.12 26.18
N PRO A 47 -19.54 -12.56 25.20
CA PRO A 47 -18.98 -11.22 25.34
C PRO A 47 -20.14 -10.24 25.50
N HIS A 48 -20.05 -9.41 26.55
CA HIS A 48 -20.99 -8.33 26.82
C HIS A 48 -21.31 -7.57 25.54
N SER A 49 -22.56 -7.64 25.09
CA SER A 49 -23.01 -6.87 23.94
C SER A 49 -22.89 -5.39 24.28
N PRO A 50 -22.16 -4.55 23.50
CA PRO A 50 -22.18 -3.12 23.74
C PRO A 50 -23.62 -2.65 23.58
N ARG A 51 -24.25 -2.22 24.69
CA ARG A 51 -25.58 -1.60 24.69
C ARG A 51 -25.41 -0.21 24.09
N PHE A 52 -25.57 -0.10 22.77
CA PHE A 52 -25.70 1.19 22.10
C PHE A 52 -27.04 1.80 22.49
N VAL A 53 -27.02 2.62 23.53
CA VAL A 53 -28.19 3.34 24.01
C VAL A 53 -28.22 4.67 23.27
N PHE A 54 -28.91 4.68 22.12
CA PHE A 54 -29.24 5.89 21.37
C PHE A 54 -30.34 6.63 22.14
N ARG A 55 -29.99 7.55 23.02
CA ARG A 55 -30.88 7.92 24.14
C ARG A 55 -31.81 9.09 23.84
N ASP A 56 -31.47 9.97 22.89
CA ASP A 56 -32.14 11.28 22.79
C ASP A 56 -32.54 11.75 21.36
N MET A 57 -32.57 10.87 20.34
CA MET A 57 -32.98 11.26 18.97
C MET A 57 -34.41 10.82 18.63
N GLN A 58 -35.19 11.72 18.02
CA GLN A 58 -36.50 11.38 17.44
C GLN A 58 -36.36 10.25 16.40
N PRO A 59 -37.23 9.20 16.41
CA PRO A 59 -37.12 8.05 15.53
C PRO A 59 -36.99 8.39 14.04
N ASP A 60 -37.73 9.40 13.56
CA ASP A 60 -37.74 9.81 12.16
C ASP A 60 -36.40 10.44 11.73
N SER A 61 -35.79 11.26 12.59
CA SER A 61 -34.48 11.87 12.34
C SER A 61 -33.38 10.80 12.26
N ARG A 62 -33.48 9.77 13.10
CA ARG A 62 -32.56 8.63 13.09
C ARG A 62 -32.68 7.82 11.81
N GLN A 63 -33.90 7.49 11.42
CA GLN A 63 -34.16 6.75 10.18
C GLN A 63 -33.66 7.54 8.96
N HIS A 64 -33.89 8.86 8.95
CA HIS A 64 -33.37 9.73 7.90
C HIS A 64 -31.83 9.73 7.83
N ALA A 65 -31.14 9.78 8.98
CA ALA A 65 -29.69 9.75 9.04
C ALA A 65 -29.11 8.43 8.50
N LEU A 66 -29.70 7.29 8.89
CA LEU A 66 -29.28 5.96 8.41
C LEU A 66 -29.49 5.81 6.91
N ILE A 67 -30.67 6.17 6.38
CA ILE A 67 -30.95 6.12 4.94
C ILE A 67 -29.98 7.02 4.15
N THR A 68 -29.64 8.18 4.69
CA THR A 68 -28.70 9.10 4.04
C THR A 68 -27.30 8.51 4.03
N LEU A 69 -26.81 7.98 5.15
CA LEU A 69 -25.54 7.26 5.20
C LEU A 69 -25.51 6.09 4.21
N GLU A 70 -26.57 5.28 4.14
CA GLU A 70 -26.68 4.14 3.19
C GLU A 70 -26.63 4.56 1.73
N ARG A 71 -27.15 5.75 1.40
CA ARG A 71 -27.03 6.34 0.06
C ARG A 71 -25.61 6.84 -0.20
N LEU A 72 -25.01 7.49 0.79
CA LEU A 72 -23.65 8.04 0.70
C LEU A 72 -22.56 6.96 0.68
N ALA A 73 -22.78 5.80 1.31
CA ALA A 73 -21.84 4.67 1.33
C ALA A 73 -21.78 3.87 0.01
N ARG A 74 -22.50 4.29 -1.04
CA ARG A 74 -22.47 3.60 -2.34
C ARG A 74 -21.28 4.07 -3.17
N SER A 75 -21.00 3.35 -4.25
CA SER A 75 -19.82 3.56 -5.10
C SER A 75 -19.72 4.93 -5.78
N GLN A 76 -20.85 5.62 -5.97
CA GLN A 76 -20.93 6.95 -6.55
C GLN A 76 -21.97 7.78 -5.80
N PRO A 77 -21.65 8.25 -4.59
CA PRO A 77 -22.61 8.98 -3.81
C PRO A 77 -22.89 10.35 -4.41
N ALA A 78 -24.12 10.82 -4.21
CA ALA A 78 -24.44 12.22 -4.43
C ALA A 78 -23.68 13.10 -3.42
N ALA A 79 -23.69 14.41 -3.66
CA ALA A 79 -23.17 15.36 -2.68
C ALA A 79 -23.90 15.20 -1.33
N ILE A 80 -23.17 15.45 -0.24
CA ILE A 80 -23.74 15.38 1.10
C ILE A 80 -24.85 16.44 1.23
N PRO A 81 -26.09 16.07 1.57
CA PRO A 81 -27.18 17.03 1.68
C PRO A 81 -26.88 18.08 2.76
N GLY A 82 -27.16 19.36 2.50
CA GLY A 82 -26.86 20.46 3.46
C GLY A 82 -27.51 20.27 4.84
N GLY A 83 -28.73 19.72 4.88
CA GLY A 83 -29.43 19.40 6.13
C GLY A 83 -28.90 18.18 6.89
N PHE A 84 -28.02 17.38 6.28
CA PHE A 84 -27.51 16.15 6.88
C PHE A 84 -26.52 16.41 8.03
N ALA A 85 -25.80 17.54 8.01
CA ALA A 85 -24.81 17.85 9.04
C ALA A 85 -25.40 17.87 10.46
N GLY A 86 -26.61 18.42 10.63
CA GLY A 86 -27.31 18.43 11.91
C GLY A 86 -27.66 17.01 12.38
N ALA A 87 -28.21 16.19 11.48
CA ALA A 87 -28.55 14.81 11.76
C ALA A 87 -27.32 13.96 12.13
N LEU A 88 -26.21 14.15 11.41
CA LEU A 88 -24.94 13.46 11.66
C LEU A 88 -24.32 13.84 13.01
N ARG A 89 -24.37 15.11 13.41
CA ARG A 89 -23.90 15.57 14.73
C ARG A 89 -24.75 15.02 15.87
N ALA A 90 -26.03 14.82 15.63
CA ALA A 90 -26.96 14.31 16.62
C ALA A 90 -26.87 12.78 16.81
N LEU A 91 -26.18 12.04 15.92
CA LEU A 91 -25.97 10.60 16.11
C LEU A 91 -25.08 10.34 17.31
N ASP A 92 -25.59 9.53 18.26
CA ASP A 92 -24.85 9.15 19.45
C ASP A 92 -23.59 8.35 19.10
N PRO A 93 -22.45 8.65 19.74
CA PRO A 93 -21.22 7.92 19.51
C PRO A 93 -21.34 6.46 19.90
N VAL A 94 -21.08 5.59 18.93
CA VAL A 94 -20.84 4.17 19.16
C VAL A 94 -19.45 4.07 19.78
N ARG A 95 -19.38 3.84 21.10
CA ARG A 95 -18.13 3.46 21.75
C ARG A 95 -17.75 2.07 21.25
N CYS A 96 -16.91 2.02 20.23
CA CYS A 96 -16.13 0.85 19.92
C CYS A 96 -14.93 0.86 20.88
N GLU A 97 -14.87 -0.11 21.78
CA GLU A 97 -13.60 -0.47 22.40
C GLU A 97 -12.61 -0.72 21.25
N PRO A 98 -11.39 -0.15 21.28
CA PRO A 98 -10.37 -0.49 20.30
C PRO A 98 -10.27 -2.02 20.30
N ALA A 99 -10.55 -2.66 19.17
CA ALA A 99 -10.23 -4.06 19.05
C ALA A 99 -8.74 -4.17 19.34
N GLN A 100 -8.35 -4.91 20.39
CA GLN A 100 -6.95 -5.27 20.59
C GLN A 100 -6.56 -6.20 19.44
N SER A 101 -6.25 -5.63 18.30
CA SER A 101 -5.79 -6.32 17.11
C SER A 101 -4.32 -6.63 17.33
N ARG A 102 -4.06 -7.80 17.95
CA ARG A 102 -2.70 -8.34 18.09
C ARG A 102 -2.01 -8.30 16.72
N GLY A 103 -0.78 -7.80 16.70
CA GLY A 103 0.02 -7.70 15.48
C GLY A 103 -0.33 -6.54 14.56
N VAL A 104 -1.00 -5.51 15.07
CA VAL A 104 -1.08 -4.18 14.43
C VAL A 104 0.02 -3.29 14.95
N VAL A 105 0.76 -2.69 14.02
CA VAL A 105 1.83 -1.72 14.30
C VAL A 105 1.40 -0.39 13.70
N GLY A 106 1.22 0.62 14.55
CA GLY A 106 0.80 1.93 14.11
C GLY A 106 0.60 2.87 15.29
N ARG A 107 0.72 4.17 15.04
CA ARG A 107 0.40 5.17 16.06
C ARG A 107 -1.13 5.24 16.21
N PRO A 108 -1.68 5.10 17.44
CA PRO A 108 -3.11 5.29 17.67
C PRO A 108 -3.60 6.62 17.09
N ALA A 109 -4.83 6.64 16.61
CA ALA A 109 -5.49 7.88 16.23
C ALA A 109 -5.64 8.81 17.46
N ALA A 110 -5.60 10.12 17.24
CA ALA A 110 -5.81 11.10 18.32
C ALA A 110 -7.25 11.11 18.85
N THR A 111 -8.19 10.64 18.04
CA THR A 111 -9.62 10.51 18.37
C THR A 111 -10.06 9.07 18.17
N ASP A 112 -11.12 8.64 18.85
CA ASP A 112 -11.75 7.36 18.55
C ASP A 112 -12.27 7.30 17.10
N ALA A 113 -12.47 6.08 16.60
CA ALA A 113 -12.88 5.83 15.23
C ALA A 113 -14.19 6.55 14.87
N TRP A 114 -15.19 6.51 15.76
CA TRP A 114 -16.48 7.16 15.52
C TRP A 114 -16.31 8.65 15.25
N ASN A 115 -15.66 9.35 16.18
CA ASN A 115 -15.45 10.79 16.06
C ASN A 115 -14.60 11.13 14.83
N TRP A 116 -13.57 10.34 14.54
CA TRP A 116 -12.74 10.57 13.35
C TRP A 116 -13.54 10.49 12.05
N HIS A 117 -14.30 9.41 11.83
CA HIS A 117 -15.10 9.26 10.60
C HIS A 117 -16.22 10.29 10.52
N ARG A 118 -16.89 10.60 11.65
CA ARG A 118 -17.94 11.61 11.70
C ARG A 118 -17.40 12.98 11.33
N ASP A 119 -16.30 13.40 11.93
CA ASP A 119 -15.74 14.74 11.73
C ASP A 119 -15.13 14.87 10.33
N ALA A 120 -14.51 13.81 9.81
CA ALA A 120 -14.06 13.77 8.42
C ALA A 120 -15.22 13.84 7.41
N LEU A 121 -16.37 13.21 7.69
CA LEU A 121 -17.56 13.31 6.85
C LEU A 121 -18.21 14.70 6.95
N LEU A 122 -18.25 15.29 8.14
CA LEU A 122 -18.73 16.68 8.34
C LEU A 122 -17.88 17.70 7.58
N ALA A 123 -16.56 17.49 7.50
CA ALA A 123 -15.66 18.34 6.74
C ALA A 123 -15.90 18.30 5.22
N LEU A 124 -16.62 17.28 4.72
CA LEU A 124 -16.99 17.15 3.31
C LEU A 124 -18.36 17.78 2.98
N VAL A 125 -19.10 18.26 3.98
CA VAL A 125 -20.39 18.93 3.76
C VAL A 125 -20.15 20.23 3.00
N GLY A 126 -20.73 20.34 1.80
CA GLY A 126 -20.54 21.50 0.94
C GLY A 126 -19.21 21.53 0.17
N ALA A 127 -18.37 20.50 0.31
CA ALA A 127 -17.15 20.37 -0.49
C ALA A 127 -17.50 20.08 -1.97
N PRO A 128 -16.60 20.42 -2.93
CA PRO A 128 -16.76 20.05 -4.32
C PRO A 128 -16.96 18.53 -4.48
N SER A 129 -17.91 18.14 -5.33
CA SER A 129 -18.16 16.72 -5.64
C SER A 129 -17.29 16.28 -6.80
N ASP A 130 -15.97 16.24 -6.60
CA ASP A 130 -15.05 15.50 -7.48
C ASP A 130 -15.03 14.01 -7.12
N GLU A 131 -14.37 13.18 -7.92
CA GLU A 131 -14.34 11.73 -7.71
C GLU A 131 -13.67 11.34 -6.39
N GLY A 132 -12.59 12.01 -5.99
CA GLY A 132 -11.90 11.77 -4.72
C GLY A 132 -12.77 12.13 -3.53
N SER A 133 -13.43 13.29 -3.57
CA SER A 133 -14.36 13.74 -2.53
C SER A 133 -15.58 12.82 -2.40
N ARG A 134 -16.11 12.30 -3.52
CA ARG A 134 -17.17 11.27 -3.52
C ARG A 134 -16.68 9.95 -2.92
N ALA A 135 -15.50 9.47 -3.32
CA ALA A 135 -14.93 8.24 -2.77
C ALA A 135 -14.67 8.37 -1.26
N ARG A 136 -14.21 9.53 -0.79
CA ARG A 136 -13.98 9.82 0.63
C ARG A 136 -15.30 9.90 1.41
N THR A 137 -16.33 10.48 0.81
CA THR A 137 -17.70 10.50 1.37
C THR A 137 -18.23 9.08 1.55
N ALA A 138 -18.09 8.23 0.52
CA ALA A 138 -18.49 6.83 0.60
C ALA A 138 -17.71 6.06 1.68
N TYR A 139 -16.40 6.25 1.71
CA TYR A 139 -15.52 5.66 2.71
C TYR A 139 -15.97 5.95 4.14
N HIS A 140 -16.11 7.23 4.53
CA HIS A 140 -16.49 7.55 5.91
C HIS A 140 -17.93 7.17 6.23
N SER A 141 -18.85 7.26 5.26
CA SER A 141 -20.24 6.85 5.43
C SER A 141 -20.35 5.35 5.67
N ALA A 142 -19.61 4.53 4.92
CA ALA A 142 -19.59 3.07 5.08
C ALA A 142 -19.08 2.66 6.47
N TRP A 143 -18.03 3.32 6.97
CA TRP A 143 -17.51 3.06 8.30
C TRP A 143 -18.48 3.44 9.42
N LEU A 144 -19.14 4.59 9.33
CA LEU A 144 -20.17 4.98 10.29
C LEU A 144 -21.34 3.98 10.28
N LEU A 145 -21.76 3.52 9.11
CA LEU A 145 -22.77 2.46 8.99
C LEU A 145 -22.31 1.15 9.61
N ASP A 146 -21.07 0.71 9.35
CA ASP A 146 -20.51 -0.53 9.90
C ASP A 146 -20.58 -0.50 11.44
N MET A 147 -20.16 0.61 12.04
CA MET A 147 -20.22 0.82 13.50
C MET A 147 -21.65 0.85 14.04
N LEU A 148 -22.57 1.53 13.34
CA LEU A 148 -24.01 1.57 13.73
C LEU A 148 -24.69 0.21 13.57
N ASN A 149 -24.28 -0.57 12.58
CA ASN A 149 -24.88 -1.84 12.18
C ASN A 149 -24.11 -3.06 12.70
N ALA A 150 -23.22 -2.91 13.68
CA ALA A 150 -22.41 -3.99 14.28
C ALA A 150 -23.19 -5.22 14.79
N ARG A 151 -24.52 -5.24 14.69
CA ARG A 151 -25.41 -6.36 14.99
C ARG A 151 -26.17 -6.95 13.79
N ARG A 152 -26.12 -6.36 12.58
CA ARG A 152 -27.04 -6.71 11.48
C ARG A 152 -26.43 -7.03 10.10
N ARG A 153 -25.14 -6.80 9.84
CA ARG A 153 -24.36 -7.37 8.70
C ARG A 153 -22.95 -6.79 8.76
N ALA A 154 -21.92 -7.64 8.73
CA ALA A 154 -20.50 -7.25 8.84
C ALA A 154 -19.84 -6.92 7.49
N ASP A 155 -20.63 -6.77 6.42
CA ASP A 155 -20.13 -6.70 5.03
C ASP A 155 -20.49 -5.38 4.33
N ALA A 156 -20.66 -4.27 5.06
CA ALA A 156 -20.95 -2.97 4.43
C ALA A 156 -19.74 -2.34 3.74
N ILE A 157 -18.53 -2.77 4.13
CA ILE A 157 -17.29 -2.24 3.63
C ILE A 157 -16.81 -3.07 2.44
N ARG A 158 -17.08 -2.57 1.25
CA ARG A 158 -16.60 -3.15 0.00
C ARG A 158 -15.10 -2.94 -0.25
N LEU A 159 -14.40 -3.98 -0.70
CA LEU A 159 -13.00 -3.92 -1.18
C LEU A 159 -12.92 -4.38 -2.65
N SER A 160 -12.25 -3.58 -3.49
CA SER A 160 -11.99 -3.93 -4.89
C SER A 160 -10.56 -4.47 -5.06
N ILE A 161 -10.45 -5.71 -5.54
CA ILE A 161 -9.19 -6.38 -5.90
C ILE A 161 -8.99 -6.21 -7.41
N ILE A 162 -7.93 -5.50 -7.79
CA ILE A 162 -7.59 -5.21 -9.18
C ILE A 162 -6.44 -6.12 -9.60
N ILE A 163 -6.65 -6.90 -10.66
CA ILE A 163 -5.69 -7.86 -11.21
C ILE A 163 -5.27 -7.40 -12.62
N PRO A 164 -4.16 -6.66 -12.76
CA PRO A 164 -3.59 -6.39 -14.08
C PRO A 164 -2.97 -7.66 -14.66
N VAL A 165 -3.25 -7.95 -15.93
CA VAL A 165 -2.75 -9.16 -16.60
C VAL A 165 -2.36 -8.87 -18.05
N PHE A 166 -1.17 -9.34 -18.43
CA PHE A 166 -0.70 -9.36 -19.81
C PHE A 166 0.03 -10.68 -20.05
N ASN A 167 -0.49 -11.50 -20.98
CA ASN A 167 0.10 -12.78 -21.40
C ASN A 167 0.42 -13.76 -20.24
N ARG A 168 -0.53 -13.92 -19.31
CA ARG A 168 -0.42 -14.81 -18.14
C ARG A 168 -1.72 -15.59 -17.86
N ALA A 169 -2.39 -16.05 -18.92
CA ALA A 169 -3.65 -16.77 -18.86
C ALA A 169 -3.65 -17.97 -17.92
N ARG A 170 -2.51 -18.65 -17.76
CA ARG A 170 -2.38 -19.80 -16.84
C ARG A 170 -2.32 -19.37 -15.38
N LEU A 171 -1.54 -18.33 -15.06
CA LEU A 171 -1.28 -17.90 -13.68
C LEU A 171 -2.46 -17.13 -13.09
N VAL A 172 -3.13 -16.31 -13.91
CA VAL A 172 -4.21 -15.44 -13.44
C VAL A 172 -5.38 -16.22 -12.82
N VAL A 173 -5.59 -17.46 -13.24
CA VAL A 173 -6.66 -18.33 -12.74
C VAL A 173 -6.52 -18.57 -11.24
N GLU A 174 -5.30 -18.79 -10.77
CA GLU A 174 -5.00 -18.97 -9.34
C GLU A 174 -5.13 -17.66 -8.57
N ALA A 175 -4.66 -16.54 -9.15
CA ALA A 175 -4.84 -15.21 -8.57
C ALA A 175 -6.32 -14.88 -8.38
N ILE A 176 -7.15 -15.07 -9.42
CA ILE A 176 -8.61 -14.90 -9.36
C ILE A 176 -9.23 -15.81 -8.31
N ALA A 177 -8.84 -17.08 -8.26
CA ALA A 177 -9.36 -18.03 -7.28
C ALA A 177 -9.05 -17.57 -5.84
N SER A 178 -7.83 -17.10 -5.56
CA SER A 178 -7.44 -16.58 -4.24
C SER A 178 -8.21 -15.33 -3.84
N ALA A 179 -8.46 -14.42 -4.79
CA ALA A 179 -9.25 -13.20 -4.58
C ALA A 179 -10.74 -13.52 -4.32
N LEU A 180 -11.28 -14.53 -4.98
CA LEU A 180 -12.67 -14.97 -4.81
C LEU A 180 -12.90 -15.85 -3.57
N ALA A 181 -11.83 -16.36 -2.95
CA ALA A 181 -11.87 -17.22 -1.77
C ALA A 181 -11.72 -16.45 -0.44
N GLN A 182 -11.78 -15.12 -0.48
CA GLN A 182 -11.69 -14.29 0.72
C GLN A 182 -12.85 -14.58 1.71
N THR A 183 -12.51 -14.52 2.99
CA THR A 183 -13.47 -14.67 4.10
C THR A 183 -14.39 -13.47 4.25
N HIS A 184 -13.89 -12.26 3.94
CA HIS A 184 -14.70 -11.05 3.77
C HIS A 184 -15.57 -11.19 2.53
N ARG A 185 -16.88 -10.90 2.63
CA ARG A 185 -17.83 -11.25 1.55
C ARG A 185 -18.06 -10.15 0.53
N ASP A 186 -17.99 -8.88 0.92
CA ASP A 186 -18.19 -7.76 -0.01
C ASP A 186 -16.89 -7.42 -0.76
N ILE A 187 -16.53 -8.33 -1.67
CA ILE A 187 -15.37 -8.21 -2.56
C ILE A 187 -15.83 -7.99 -3.99
N GLU A 188 -15.18 -7.05 -4.67
CA GLU A 188 -15.24 -6.90 -6.11
C GLU A 188 -13.89 -7.34 -6.71
N VAL A 189 -13.90 -8.23 -7.70
CA VAL A 189 -12.68 -8.62 -8.42
C VAL A 189 -12.73 -8.07 -9.84
N ILE A 190 -11.73 -7.27 -10.21
CA ILE A 190 -11.61 -6.63 -11.52
C ILE A 190 -10.33 -7.12 -12.18
N VAL A 191 -10.47 -7.86 -13.28
CA VAL A 191 -9.35 -8.29 -14.11
C VAL A 191 -9.19 -7.30 -15.25
N VAL A 192 -8.01 -6.71 -15.36
CA VAL A 192 -7.67 -5.79 -16.46
C VAL A 192 -6.69 -6.47 -17.39
N ASP A 193 -7.21 -6.91 -18.53
CA ASP A 193 -6.45 -7.51 -19.63
C ASP A 193 -5.81 -6.42 -20.49
N ASP A 194 -4.49 -6.28 -20.36
CA ASP A 194 -3.68 -5.27 -21.04
C ASP A 194 -3.21 -5.76 -22.43
N GLY A 195 -4.15 -6.32 -23.21
CA GLY A 195 -3.91 -6.73 -24.59
C GLY A 195 -3.32 -8.13 -24.76
N SER A 196 -3.67 -9.09 -23.89
CA SER A 196 -3.13 -10.46 -23.96
C SER A 196 -3.50 -11.19 -25.25
N THR A 197 -2.62 -12.07 -25.71
CA THR A 197 -2.76 -12.91 -26.92
C THR A 197 -2.69 -14.41 -26.62
N ASP A 198 -2.55 -14.79 -25.35
CA ASP A 198 -2.27 -16.16 -24.88
C ASP A 198 -3.53 -16.95 -24.46
N GLY A 199 -4.71 -16.53 -24.94
CA GLY A 199 -5.99 -17.20 -24.64
C GLY A 199 -6.61 -16.81 -23.29
N LEU A 200 -6.19 -15.70 -22.68
CA LEU A 200 -6.73 -15.18 -21.41
C LEU A 200 -8.26 -15.17 -21.34
N ALA A 201 -8.94 -14.69 -22.39
CA ALA A 201 -10.40 -14.61 -22.44
C ALA A 201 -11.06 -15.97 -22.13
N ARG A 202 -10.51 -17.06 -22.71
CA ARG A 202 -10.97 -18.43 -22.44
C ARG A 202 -10.64 -18.86 -21.00
N ALA A 203 -9.46 -18.52 -20.50
CA ALA A 203 -9.03 -18.88 -19.15
C ALA A 203 -9.91 -18.25 -18.05
N VAL A 204 -10.36 -17.01 -18.24
CA VAL A 204 -11.20 -16.30 -17.25
C VAL A 204 -12.69 -16.52 -17.42
N THR A 205 -13.14 -17.11 -18.54
CA THR A 205 -14.55 -17.42 -18.83
C THR A 205 -15.26 -18.16 -17.67
N PRO A 206 -14.65 -19.16 -17.00
CA PRO A 206 -15.30 -19.85 -15.87
C PRO A 206 -15.66 -18.95 -14.68
N TYR A 207 -15.08 -17.75 -14.60
CA TYR A 207 -15.28 -16.80 -13.52
C TYR A 207 -16.14 -15.59 -13.92
N ALA A 208 -16.62 -15.51 -15.17
CA ALA A 208 -17.22 -14.31 -15.75
C ALA A 208 -18.43 -13.74 -14.99
N ASN A 209 -19.15 -14.56 -14.22
CA ASN A 209 -20.27 -14.14 -13.36
C ASN A 209 -19.84 -13.62 -11.98
N ARG A 210 -18.56 -13.77 -11.61
CA ARG A 210 -17.98 -13.40 -10.32
C ARG A 210 -16.91 -12.32 -10.41
N ILE A 211 -16.41 -12.04 -11.61
CA ILE A 211 -15.38 -11.03 -11.86
C ILE A 211 -15.86 -10.05 -12.93
N ARG A 212 -15.29 -8.85 -12.92
CA ARG A 212 -15.41 -7.91 -14.02
C ARG A 212 -14.14 -7.97 -14.86
N VAL A 213 -14.24 -8.33 -16.14
CA VAL A 213 -13.10 -8.31 -17.07
C VAL A 213 -13.15 -7.03 -17.90
N ILE A 214 -12.04 -6.30 -17.96
CA ILE A 214 -11.87 -5.11 -18.79
C ILE A 214 -10.67 -5.36 -19.69
N ARG A 215 -10.88 -5.32 -21.01
CA ARG A 215 -9.78 -5.41 -21.98
C ARG A 215 -9.41 -4.03 -22.50
N GLN A 216 -8.12 -3.82 -22.71
CA GLN A 216 -7.55 -2.67 -23.38
C GLN A 216 -6.40 -3.11 -24.32
N GLU A 217 -5.89 -2.18 -25.13
CA GLU A 217 -4.61 -2.35 -25.82
C GLU A 217 -3.47 -2.28 -24.81
N ASN A 218 -2.33 -2.90 -25.13
CA ASN A 218 -1.19 -2.96 -24.22
C ASN A 218 -0.57 -1.57 -24.02
N HIS A 219 -0.78 -1.00 -22.84
CA HIS A 219 -0.19 0.28 -22.43
C HIS A 219 0.66 0.16 -21.16
N GLY A 220 0.79 -1.03 -20.58
CA GLY A 220 1.59 -1.29 -19.39
C GLY A 220 0.79 -1.25 -18.09
N VAL A 221 1.45 -1.73 -17.02
CA VAL A 221 0.83 -2.01 -15.72
C VAL A 221 0.20 -0.78 -15.05
N ALA A 222 0.81 0.41 -15.20
CA ALA A 222 0.27 1.65 -14.63
C ALA A 222 -1.10 1.99 -15.23
N HIS A 223 -1.23 1.92 -16.56
CA HIS A 223 -2.50 2.12 -17.26
C HIS A 223 -3.53 1.06 -16.86
N ALA A 224 -3.13 -0.21 -16.80
CA ALA A 224 -4.02 -1.30 -16.40
C ALA A 224 -4.56 -1.12 -14.96
N ARG A 225 -3.70 -0.76 -14.00
CA ARG A 225 -4.10 -0.47 -12.62
C ARG A 225 -5.04 0.73 -12.54
N ASN A 226 -4.77 1.81 -13.27
CA ASN A 226 -5.65 2.98 -13.33
C ASN A 226 -7.00 2.68 -13.97
N ARG A 227 -7.04 1.87 -15.03
CA ARG A 227 -8.29 1.36 -15.61
C ARG A 227 -9.10 0.61 -14.56
N GLY A 228 -8.44 -0.21 -13.75
CA GLY A 228 -9.04 -0.88 -12.59
C GLY A 228 -9.57 0.08 -11.53
N ILE A 229 -8.79 1.10 -11.15
CA ILE A 229 -9.19 2.12 -10.16
C ILE A 229 -10.47 2.86 -10.58
N ARG A 230 -10.54 3.24 -11.87
CA ARG A 230 -11.71 3.92 -12.46
C ARG A 230 -12.94 3.01 -12.48
N ALA A 231 -12.74 1.71 -12.65
CA ALA A 231 -13.82 0.73 -12.64
C ALA A 231 -14.26 0.30 -11.22
N ALA A 232 -13.37 0.46 -10.24
CA ALA A 232 -13.57 0.02 -8.86
C ALA A 232 -14.66 0.81 -8.14
N SER A 233 -15.47 0.06 -7.40
CA SER A 233 -16.60 0.58 -6.64
C SER A 233 -16.41 0.46 -5.12
N GLY A 234 -15.35 -0.22 -4.68
CA GLY A 234 -15.03 -0.45 -3.28
C GLY A 234 -14.50 0.78 -2.57
N HIS A 235 -14.67 0.80 -1.25
CA HIS A 235 -14.08 1.80 -0.35
C HIS A 235 -12.57 1.62 -0.23
N TYR A 236 -12.11 0.40 -0.48
CA TYR A 236 -10.72 -0.02 -0.45
C TYR A 236 -10.27 -0.59 -1.78
N LEU A 237 -8.97 -0.46 -2.05
CA LEU A 237 -8.30 -1.04 -3.22
C LEU A 237 -7.18 -1.98 -2.76
N CYS A 238 -7.04 -3.10 -3.46
CA CYS A 238 -5.85 -3.96 -3.41
C CYS A 238 -5.43 -4.27 -4.86
N PHE A 239 -4.12 -4.29 -5.11
CA PHE A 239 -3.56 -4.65 -6.42
C PHE A 239 -2.92 -6.03 -6.32
N LEU A 240 -3.51 -7.00 -7.01
CA LEU A 240 -3.06 -8.39 -7.02
C LEU A 240 -2.42 -8.69 -8.38
N ASP A 241 -1.09 -8.75 -8.44
CA ASP A 241 -0.42 -9.14 -9.69
C ASP A 241 -0.83 -10.57 -10.08
N SER A 242 -0.97 -10.82 -11.38
CA SER A 242 -1.54 -12.07 -11.93
C SER A 242 -0.72 -13.34 -11.65
N ASP A 243 0.50 -13.21 -11.13
CA ASP A 243 1.37 -14.29 -10.67
C ASP A 243 1.38 -14.46 -9.14
N ASN A 244 0.66 -13.66 -8.36
CA ASN A 244 0.65 -13.73 -6.89
C ASN A 244 -0.65 -14.33 -6.33
N LEU A 245 -0.67 -14.63 -5.03
CA LEU A 245 -1.83 -15.20 -4.32
C LEU A 245 -2.13 -14.43 -3.04
N LEU A 246 -3.41 -14.25 -2.72
CA LEU A 246 -3.85 -13.72 -1.42
C LEU A 246 -4.14 -14.85 -0.42
N ASP A 247 -3.85 -14.60 0.85
CA ASP A 247 -4.33 -15.46 1.95
C ASP A 247 -5.85 -15.34 2.09
N PRO A 248 -6.57 -16.40 2.50
CA PRO A 248 -8.03 -16.37 2.62
C PRO A 248 -8.60 -15.29 3.56
N ASP A 249 -7.81 -14.81 4.52
CA ASP A 249 -8.20 -13.79 5.50
C ASP A 249 -7.56 -12.41 5.27
N ALA A 250 -6.87 -12.22 4.14
CA ALA A 250 -6.17 -10.97 3.82
C ALA A 250 -7.07 -9.73 3.92
N ALA A 251 -8.23 -9.76 3.25
CA ALA A 251 -9.18 -8.67 3.25
C ALA A 251 -9.69 -8.32 4.66
N ALA A 252 -10.10 -9.33 5.43
CA ALA A 252 -10.59 -9.14 6.79
C ALA A 252 -9.50 -8.52 7.69
N ARG A 253 -8.26 -8.99 7.57
CA ARG A 253 -7.13 -8.51 8.38
C ARG A 253 -6.70 -7.09 8.04
N TRP A 254 -6.74 -6.69 6.77
CA TRP A 254 -6.54 -5.28 6.40
C TRP A 254 -7.62 -4.39 7.02
N LEU A 255 -8.88 -4.79 6.95
CA LEU A 255 -9.98 -4.05 7.58
C LEU A 255 -9.82 -3.95 9.09
N ASP A 256 -9.36 -5.01 9.76
CA ASP A 256 -9.04 -4.96 11.19
C ASP A 256 -7.90 -3.98 11.51
N GLY A 257 -6.91 -3.86 10.62
CA GLY A 257 -5.87 -2.82 10.71
C GLY A 257 -6.46 -1.41 10.66
N PHE A 258 -7.39 -1.15 9.73
CA PHE A 258 -8.11 0.14 9.66
C PHE A 258 -9.04 0.36 10.87
N ARG A 259 -9.65 -0.68 11.44
CA ARG A 259 -10.43 -0.55 12.69
C ARG A 259 -9.55 -0.09 13.86
N ALA A 260 -8.33 -0.62 13.93
CA ALA A 260 -7.39 -0.33 15.01
C ALA A 260 -6.74 1.05 14.87
N VAL A 261 -6.49 1.49 13.64
CA VAL A 261 -5.92 2.80 13.32
C VAL A 261 -6.87 3.50 12.33
N PRO A 262 -7.97 4.10 12.82
CA PRO A 262 -9.07 4.60 11.97
C PRO A 262 -8.63 5.70 11.01
N ASP A 263 -7.63 6.48 11.39
CA ASP A 263 -7.05 7.54 10.58
C ASP A 263 -5.95 7.08 9.61
N ALA A 264 -5.76 5.77 9.44
CA ALA A 264 -4.88 5.23 8.40
C ALA A 264 -5.51 5.33 7.00
N ASP A 265 -4.70 5.70 6.03
CA ASP A 265 -5.07 5.77 4.60
C ASP A 265 -4.67 4.50 3.84
N LEU A 266 -3.70 3.76 4.37
CA LEU A 266 -3.28 2.48 3.82
C LEU A 266 -2.84 1.51 4.92
N CYS A 267 -2.96 0.23 4.62
CA CYS A 267 -2.53 -0.87 5.45
C CYS A 267 -1.53 -1.72 4.68
N TYR A 268 -0.41 -2.11 5.29
CA TYR A 268 0.62 -2.90 4.61
C TYR A 268 1.14 -4.06 5.46
N ALA A 269 1.57 -5.12 4.78
CA ALA A 269 2.27 -6.26 5.35
C ALA A 269 3.24 -6.82 4.31
N PRO A 270 4.54 -6.97 4.62
CA PRO A 270 5.47 -7.66 3.73
C PRO A 270 4.97 -9.05 3.34
N PRO A 271 5.10 -9.44 2.06
CA PRO A 271 4.59 -10.71 1.57
C PRO A 271 5.47 -11.89 2.01
N ARG A 272 4.90 -13.10 2.03
CA ARG A 272 5.74 -14.31 1.90
C ARG A 272 6.26 -14.39 0.48
N GLN A 273 7.42 -15.00 0.29
CA GLN A 273 8.03 -15.11 -1.03
C GLN A 273 8.26 -16.56 -1.40
N GLU A 274 7.79 -16.90 -2.58
CA GLU A 274 8.09 -18.15 -3.26
C GLU A 274 8.91 -17.82 -4.50
N ILE A 275 10.12 -18.35 -4.58
CA ILE A 275 11.04 -18.09 -5.69
C ILE A 275 11.21 -19.36 -6.47
N THR A 276 10.80 -19.33 -7.74
CA THR A 276 10.99 -20.42 -8.70
C THR A 276 11.80 -19.89 -9.89
N GLY A 277 12.68 -20.71 -10.46
CA GLY A 277 13.44 -20.33 -11.67
C GLY A 277 14.57 -19.30 -11.46
N GLY A 278 15.15 -19.20 -10.26
CA GLY A 278 16.39 -18.43 -10.03
C GLY A 278 16.22 -16.91 -9.86
N GLY A 279 15.00 -16.42 -9.63
CA GLY A 279 14.74 -15.00 -9.31
C GLY A 279 15.34 -14.56 -7.96
N HIS A 280 15.42 -13.24 -7.74
CA HIS A 280 15.89 -12.66 -6.48
C HIS A 280 14.70 -12.15 -5.64
N GLY A 281 14.65 -12.55 -4.37
CA GLY A 281 13.66 -12.07 -3.42
C GLY A 281 13.92 -10.64 -2.96
N GLY A 282 12.90 -9.96 -2.47
CA GLY A 282 13.02 -8.69 -1.77
C GLY A 282 13.30 -8.87 -0.28
N ASN A 283 13.99 -7.92 0.35
CA ASN A 283 14.21 -7.92 1.80
C ASN A 283 13.40 -6.78 2.44
N TRP A 284 12.09 -6.93 2.51
CA TRP A 284 11.22 -5.91 3.11
C TRP A 284 11.19 -6.03 4.62
N LYS A 285 11.42 -4.92 5.30
CA LYS A 285 11.32 -4.87 6.76
C LYS A 285 9.88 -5.09 7.20
N ALA A 286 9.72 -5.91 8.24
CA ALA A 286 8.45 -6.02 8.96
C ALA A 286 8.03 -4.65 9.50
N ALA A 287 6.72 -4.48 9.75
CA ALA A 287 6.27 -3.34 10.52
C ALA A 287 6.79 -3.48 11.95
N ASP A 288 7.73 -2.62 12.34
CA ASP A 288 8.44 -2.67 13.63
C ASP A 288 8.18 -1.45 14.52
N GLY A 289 7.50 -0.43 13.98
CA GLY A 289 7.22 0.84 14.68
C GLY A 289 8.45 1.72 14.86
N GLY A 290 9.58 1.37 14.24
CA GLY A 290 10.80 2.16 14.27
C GLY A 290 10.65 3.50 13.53
N GLU A 291 11.64 4.39 13.67
CA GLU A 291 11.60 5.72 13.05
C GLU A 291 11.51 5.67 11.51
N ASP A 292 12.10 4.64 10.90
CA ASP A 292 12.09 4.38 9.45
C ASP A 292 10.82 3.62 9.00
N CYS A 293 9.94 3.25 9.93
CA CYS A 293 8.76 2.46 9.64
C CYS A 293 7.72 3.32 8.88
N PRO A 294 7.09 2.79 7.81
CA PRO A 294 6.02 3.49 7.10
C PRO A 294 4.87 3.96 8.00
N THR A 295 4.63 3.24 9.11
CA THR A 295 3.61 3.57 10.11
C THR A 295 3.90 4.84 10.90
N VAL A 296 5.18 5.25 10.94
CA VAL A 296 5.66 6.47 11.60
C VAL A 296 5.71 7.62 10.60
N ASN A 297 6.35 7.39 9.45
CA ASN A 297 6.44 8.37 8.38
C ASN A 297 6.69 7.68 7.04
N LEU A 298 5.63 7.58 6.23
CA LEU A 298 5.70 6.94 4.91
C LEU A 298 6.70 7.62 3.97
N LEU A 299 6.75 8.95 3.96
CA LEU A 299 7.66 9.71 3.08
C LEU A 299 9.12 9.46 3.46
N ARG A 300 9.42 9.40 4.77
CA ARG A 300 10.75 9.05 5.27
C ARG A 300 11.10 7.60 4.93
N ALA A 301 10.17 6.66 5.12
CA ALA A 301 10.39 5.25 4.79
C ALA A 301 10.74 5.07 3.30
N VAL A 302 9.94 5.60 2.37
CA VAL A 302 10.22 5.50 0.92
C VAL A 302 11.48 6.27 0.50
N SER A 303 11.86 7.33 1.23
CA SER A 303 13.13 8.02 0.96
C SER A 303 14.36 7.15 1.29
N ILE A 304 14.21 6.20 2.22
CA ILE A 304 15.27 5.31 2.69
C ILE A 304 15.31 4.02 1.89
N ASP A 305 14.17 3.39 1.62
CA ASP A 305 14.09 2.13 0.88
C ASP A 305 12.67 1.88 0.34
N TYR A 306 12.51 0.95 -0.60
CA TYR A 306 11.22 0.55 -1.12
C TYR A 306 10.38 -0.16 -0.01
N PRO A 307 9.29 0.46 0.50
CA PRO A 307 8.72 0.03 1.78
C PRO A 307 8.08 -1.36 1.76
N CYS A 308 7.31 -1.65 0.71
CA CYS A 308 6.51 -2.85 0.59
C CYS A 308 6.05 -3.01 -0.87
N PRO A 309 6.00 -4.23 -1.42
CA PRO A 309 5.46 -4.46 -2.75
C PRO A 309 3.95 -4.23 -2.78
N MET A 310 3.41 -3.77 -3.92
CA MET A 310 1.98 -3.42 -4.06
C MET A 310 1.01 -4.52 -3.61
N ILE A 311 1.36 -5.79 -3.81
CA ILE A 311 0.58 -6.95 -3.34
C ILE A 311 0.39 -6.98 -1.82
N GLY A 312 1.33 -6.42 -1.06
CA GLY A 312 1.32 -6.31 0.40
C GLY A 312 0.40 -5.24 0.96
N VAL A 313 -0.31 -4.49 0.11
CA VAL A 313 -0.94 -3.23 0.51
C VAL A 313 -2.42 -3.19 0.17
N CYS A 314 -3.19 -2.64 1.11
CA CYS A 314 -4.56 -2.22 0.90
C CYS A 314 -4.68 -0.71 1.14
N PHE A 315 -5.32 0.00 0.22
CA PHE A 315 -5.46 1.45 0.28
C PHE A 315 -6.92 1.84 0.47
N ALA A 316 -7.19 2.88 1.25
CA ALA A 316 -8.44 3.60 1.11
C ALA A 316 -8.51 4.16 -0.31
N ARG A 317 -9.57 3.85 -1.07
CA ARG A 317 -9.67 4.21 -2.50
C ARG A 317 -9.48 5.71 -2.73
N TRP A 318 -10.02 6.52 -1.83
CA TRP A 318 -9.99 7.97 -1.95
C TRP A 318 -8.58 8.56 -1.89
N ILE A 319 -7.63 7.96 -1.14
CA ILE A 319 -6.26 8.49 -1.07
C ILE A 319 -5.51 8.24 -2.39
N VAL A 320 -5.78 7.11 -3.05
CA VAL A 320 -5.19 6.79 -4.37
C VAL A 320 -5.74 7.73 -5.44
N LEU A 321 -7.04 8.02 -5.42
CA LEU A 321 -7.65 9.02 -6.31
C LEU A 321 -7.08 10.42 -6.05
N ARG A 322 -6.91 10.80 -4.79
CA ARG A 322 -6.31 12.10 -4.41
C ARG A 322 -4.86 12.22 -4.86
N ALA A 323 -4.12 11.11 -4.90
CA ALA A 323 -2.77 11.03 -5.46
C ALA A 323 -2.74 11.05 -7.00
N GLY A 324 -3.90 10.91 -7.65
CA GLY A 324 -4.05 10.88 -9.10
C GLY A 324 -3.82 9.50 -9.74
N GLY A 325 -3.95 8.41 -8.98
CA GLY A 325 -3.67 7.05 -9.47
C GLY A 325 -2.18 6.81 -9.73
N PHE A 326 -1.83 5.79 -10.50
CA PHE A 326 -0.46 5.52 -10.96
C PHE A 326 -0.07 6.50 -12.09
N ASP A 327 1.21 6.89 -12.16
CA ASP A 327 1.67 7.75 -13.25
C ASP A 327 1.87 6.90 -14.51
N GLU A 328 0.94 7.06 -15.45
CA GLU A 328 0.85 6.30 -16.70
C GLU A 328 2.07 6.51 -17.63
N ARG A 329 2.90 7.54 -17.37
CA ARG A 329 4.13 7.79 -18.13
C ARG A 329 5.29 6.88 -17.69
N LEU A 330 5.14 6.19 -16.55
CA LEU A 330 6.14 5.27 -16.00
C LEU A 330 5.85 3.85 -16.48
N ALA A 331 6.79 3.27 -17.23
CA ALA A 331 6.71 1.87 -17.64
C ALA A 331 7.00 0.89 -16.49
N GLN A 332 7.73 1.34 -15.46
CA GLN A 332 8.06 0.59 -14.25
C GLN A 332 8.40 1.55 -13.10
N GLY A 333 8.25 1.08 -11.87
CA GLY A 333 8.49 1.85 -10.64
C GLY A 333 7.37 2.85 -10.32
N GLU A 334 6.25 2.70 -11.02
CA GLU A 334 5.00 3.41 -10.79
C GLU A 334 4.50 3.29 -9.34
N ASP A 335 4.84 2.18 -8.68
CA ASP A 335 4.59 1.89 -7.28
C ASP A 335 5.46 2.75 -6.33
N THR A 336 6.77 2.80 -6.55
CA THR A 336 7.70 3.67 -5.81
C THR A 336 7.29 5.13 -5.94
N TRP A 337 6.90 5.56 -7.15
CA TRP A 337 6.42 6.93 -7.33
C TRP A 337 5.06 7.19 -6.67
N LEU A 338 4.16 6.20 -6.63
CA LEU A 338 2.93 6.32 -5.86
C LEU A 338 3.23 6.46 -4.35
N TRP A 339 4.18 5.71 -3.81
CA TRP A 339 4.59 5.83 -2.40
C TRP A 339 5.08 7.25 -2.07
N PHE A 340 5.92 7.85 -2.90
CA PHE A 340 6.35 9.24 -2.72
C PHE A 340 5.17 10.21 -2.76
N ARG A 341 4.23 10.06 -3.71
CA ARG A 341 3.05 10.93 -3.81
C ARG A 341 2.13 10.80 -2.60
N LEU A 342 1.91 9.59 -2.10
CA LEU A 342 1.15 9.34 -0.87
C LEU A 342 1.85 9.97 0.35
N GLY A 343 3.17 9.79 0.47
CA GLY A 343 3.96 10.40 1.53
C GLY A 343 3.91 11.94 1.50
N LEU A 344 3.99 12.55 0.31
CA LEU A 344 3.86 14.00 0.11
C LEU A 344 2.46 14.53 0.44
N LEU A 345 1.42 13.70 0.31
CA LEU A 345 0.05 14.00 0.75
C LEU A 345 -0.13 13.85 2.27
N GLY A 346 0.88 13.35 3.00
CA GLY A 346 0.79 13.05 4.42
C GLY A 346 0.00 11.80 4.73
N ALA A 347 -0.07 10.83 3.79
CA ALA A 347 -0.82 9.61 3.99
C ALA A 347 -0.30 8.82 5.20
N LYS A 348 -1.22 8.37 6.05
CA LYS A 348 -0.89 7.56 7.24
C LYS A 348 -0.97 6.07 6.90
N ALA A 349 0.05 5.32 7.31
CA ALA A 349 0.07 3.87 7.14
C ALA A 349 -0.15 3.14 8.47
N VAL A 350 -0.77 1.97 8.40
CA VAL A 350 -0.80 0.98 9.49
C VAL A 350 -0.18 -0.33 9.00
N GLY A 351 0.71 -0.90 9.79
CA GLY A 351 1.45 -2.11 9.46
C GLY A 351 0.87 -3.33 10.16
N LEU A 352 0.93 -4.49 9.51
CA LEU A 352 0.49 -5.76 10.09
C LEU A 352 1.68 -6.73 10.16
N GLU A 353 1.83 -7.40 11.30
CA GLU A 353 3.00 -8.26 11.58
C GLU A 353 3.05 -9.51 10.70
N ARG A 354 1.91 -10.15 10.41
CA ARG A 354 1.90 -11.33 9.54
C ARG A 354 1.60 -10.96 8.09
N PRO A 355 2.27 -11.61 7.12
CA PRO A 355 1.93 -11.50 5.71
C PRO A 355 0.45 -11.79 5.41
N MET A 356 -0.03 -11.27 4.28
CA MET A 356 -1.40 -11.45 3.77
C MET A 356 -1.45 -12.16 2.42
N ASN A 357 -0.30 -12.49 1.87
CA ASN A 357 -0.18 -12.89 0.49
C ASN A 357 1.17 -13.56 0.27
N GLU A 358 1.23 -14.24 -0.85
CA GLU A 358 2.39 -14.91 -1.38
C GLU A 358 2.76 -14.24 -2.70
N ARG A 359 3.96 -13.67 -2.70
CA ARG A 359 4.58 -13.11 -3.89
C ARG A 359 5.40 -14.20 -4.57
N ARG A 360 4.96 -14.65 -5.74
CA ARG A 360 5.67 -15.66 -6.52
C ARG A 360 6.56 -14.98 -7.54
N ILE A 361 7.83 -15.34 -7.55
CA ILE A 361 8.78 -14.93 -8.58
C ILE A 361 8.96 -16.13 -9.50
N VAL A 362 8.45 -15.99 -10.72
CA VAL A 362 8.53 -17.00 -11.77
C VAL A 362 9.37 -16.46 -12.93
N GLU A 363 9.77 -17.34 -13.85
CA GLU A 363 10.42 -16.92 -15.10
C GLU A 363 9.52 -15.93 -15.86
N GLY A 364 10.10 -14.79 -16.30
CA GLY A 364 9.33 -13.72 -16.94
C GLY A 364 8.56 -12.79 -16.00
N SER A 365 8.72 -12.91 -14.66
CA SER A 365 8.27 -11.87 -13.73
C SER A 365 9.00 -10.55 -13.98
N LEU A 366 8.27 -9.44 -14.08
CA LEU A 366 8.84 -8.10 -14.30
C LEU A 366 9.92 -7.76 -13.25
N SER A 367 9.70 -8.19 -12.02
CA SER A 367 10.62 -8.00 -10.89
C SER A 367 11.83 -8.95 -10.89
N GLY A 368 11.87 -9.95 -11.77
CA GLY A 368 13.04 -10.83 -11.93
C GLY A 368 14.16 -10.19 -12.77
N ASN A 369 13.87 -9.10 -13.49
CA ASN A 369 14.84 -8.40 -14.34
C ASN A 369 15.45 -7.19 -13.63
N LEU A 370 16.49 -7.43 -12.82
CA LEU A 370 17.18 -6.41 -12.01
C LEU A 370 17.73 -5.24 -12.85
N SER A 371 18.20 -5.51 -14.08
CA SER A 371 18.75 -4.47 -14.96
C SER A 371 17.72 -3.44 -15.42
N PHE A 372 16.44 -3.82 -15.48
CA PHE A 372 15.34 -2.93 -15.86
C PHE A 372 14.80 -2.18 -14.63
N VAL A 373 14.73 -2.85 -13.47
CA VAL A 373 14.34 -2.27 -12.17
C VAL A 373 15.25 -1.09 -11.81
N HIS A 374 16.57 -1.26 -11.84
CA HIS A 374 17.52 -0.21 -11.45
C HIS A 374 17.42 1.05 -12.35
N LYS A 375 17.06 0.91 -13.64
CA LYS A 375 16.90 2.04 -14.58
C LYS A 375 15.72 2.92 -14.20
N SER A 376 14.58 2.31 -13.90
CA SER A 376 13.33 3.02 -13.60
C SER A 376 13.40 3.72 -12.23
N GLU A 377 14.04 3.07 -11.26
CA GLU A 377 14.21 3.63 -9.91
C GLU A 377 15.06 4.91 -9.90
N GLY A 378 16.15 4.97 -10.68
CA GLY A 378 16.96 6.19 -10.80
C GLY A 378 16.16 7.42 -11.24
N PHE A 379 15.25 7.24 -12.20
CA PHE A 379 14.33 8.30 -12.63
C PHE A 379 13.39 8.75 -11.50
N ILE A 380 12.82 7.79 -10.77
CA ILE A 380 11.83 8.06 -9.72
C ILE A 380 12.47 8.79 -8.54
N TYR A 381 13.68 8.39 -8.13
CA TYR A 381 14.37 9.09 -7.05
C TYR A 381 14.85 10.48 -7.49
N ALA A 382 15.15 10.70 -8.78
CA ALA A 382 15.38 12.06 -9.30
C ALA A 382 14.11 12.92 -9.25
N LEU A 383 12.93 12.37 -9.59
CA LEU A 383 11.65 13.04 -9.41
C LEU A 383 11.37 13.36 -7.94
N ALA A 384 11.65 12.41 -7.05
CA ALA A 384 11.52 12.58 -5.61
C ALA A 384 12.41 13.72 -5.11
N LEU A 385 13.69 13.78 -5.54
CA LEU A 385 14.57 14.90 -5.19
C LEU A 385 13.98 16.24 -5.60
N LEU A 386 13.51 16.36 -6.85
CA LEU A 386 12.89 17.60 -7.34
C LEU A 386 11.69 18.00 -6.49
N ALA A 387 10.83 17.04 -6.13
CA ALA A 387 9.69 17.30 -5.25
C ALA A 387 10.12 17.71 -3.83
N LEU A 388 11.18 17.13 -3.27
CA LEU A 388 11.66 17.45 -1.93
C LEU A 388 12.37 18.81 -1.88
N VAL A 389 13.21 19.17 -2.85
CA VAL A 389 13.94 20.45 -2.83
C VAL A 389 13.01 21.65 -2.90
N GLU A 390 11.87 21.52 -3.58
CA GLU A 390 10.81 22.54 -3.63
C GLU A 390 10.05 22.72 -2.30
N ARG A 391 10.31 21.87 -1.30
CA ARG A 391 9.54 21.80 -0.04
C ARG A 391 10.50 21.81 1.17
N PRO A 392 10.84 22.99 1.72
CA PRO A 392 11.83 23.13 2.79
C PRO A 392 11.59 22.27 4.03
N GLN A 393 10.33 21.94 4.33
CA GLN A 393 9.94 21.06 5.42
C GLN A 393 10.40 19.60 5.26
N TYR A 394 10.87 19.20 4.07
CA TYR A 394 11.33 17.83 3.77
C TYR A 394 12.81 17.76 3.36
N TRP A 395 13.57 18.83 3.53
CA TRP A 395 14.99 18.85 3.14
C TRP A 395 15.87 17.88 3.96
N ASP A 396 15.44 17.50 5.16
CA ASP A 396 16.06 16.47 5.98
C ASP A 396 16.02 15.07 5.33
N LEU A 397 15.09 14.84 4.40
CA LEU A 397 14.95 13.58 3.66
C LEU A 397 15.82 13.54 2.40
N VAL A 398 16.31 14.68 1.91
CA VAL A 398 17.12 14.75 0.69
C VAL A 398 18.36 13.86 0.76
N PRO A 399 19.12 13.80 1.87
CA PRO A 399 20.25 12.88 2.00
C PRO A 399 19.87 11.40 1.84
N ASN A 400 18.66 10.99 2.25
CA ASN A 400 18.20 9.60 2.06
C ASN A 400 18.05 9.27 0.57
N VAL A 401 17.38 10.16 -0.16
CA VAL A 401 17.16 10.00 -1.60
C VAL A 401 18.47 10.09 -2.39
N LEU A 402 19.40 10.97 -1.99
CA LEU A 402 20.72 11.03 -2.61
C LEU A 402 21.49 9.72 -2.44
N ARG A 403 21.43 9.09 -1.26
CA ARG A 403 22.02 7.76 -1.05
C ARG A 403 21.37 6.68 -1.91
N GLN A 404 20.05 6.74 -2.10
CA GLN A 404 19.34 5.80 -2.98
C GLN A 404 19.77 5.94 -4.44
N LEU A 405 20.02 7.16 -4.89
CA LEU A 405 20.62 7.39 -6.19
C LEU A 405 22.05 6.84 -6.22
N ASP A 406 22.87 7.10 -5.19
CA ASP A 406 24.30 6.72 -5.07
C ASP A 406 24.59 5.22 -5.21
N SER A 407 23.57 4.36 -5.08
CA SER A 407 23.71 2.95 -5.42
C SER A 407 24.14 2.74 -6.89
N TYR A 408 25.25 2.02 -7.06
CA TYR A 408 26.06 1.87 -8.29
C TYR A 408 25.28 1.69 -9.61
N ASP A 409 24.15 0.98 -9.58
CA ASP A 409 23.38 0.66 -10.79
C ASP A 409 22.38 1.75 -11.21
N ARG A 410 21.89 2.59 -10.28
CA ARG A 410 20.86 3.61 -10.56
C ARG A 410 21.45 4.86 -11.19
N TRP A 411 22.65 5.28 -10.78
CA TRP A 411 23.39 6.37 -11.43
C TRP A 411 23.93 6.01 -12.81
N ARG A 412 24.32 4.74 -13.04
CA ARG A 412 24.90 4.33 -14.34
C ARG A 412 23.96 4.66 -15.49
N TRP A 413 22.65 4.48 -15.30
CA TRP A 413 21.62 4.87 -16.28
C TRP A 413 21.53 6.38 -16.54
N LEU A 414 21.64 7.22 -15.50
CA LEU A 414 21.70 8.68 -15.67
C LEU A 414 22.95 9.08 -16.46
N SER A 415 24.06 8.37 -16.26
CA SER A 415 25.37 8.67 -16.86
C SER A 415 25.61 8.09 -18.27
N THR A 416 24.92 7.01 -18.66
CA THR A 416 25.08 6.40 -20.01
C THR A 416 24.51 7.26 -21.13
N SER A 417 23.86 8.39 -20.80
CA SER A 417 23.32 9.32 -21.78
C SER A 417 23.85 10.73 -21.55
N ALA A 418 25.13 10.93 -21.87
CA ALA A 418 25.88 12.20 -21.87
C ALA A 418 25.92 12.93 -20.52
N GLU A 419 27.13 13.28 -20.07
CA GLU A 419 27.39 14.14 -18.89
C GLU A 419 26.45 15.37 -18.82
N ALA A 420 26.04 15.89 -19.99
CA ALA A 420 25.03 16.93 -20.16
C ALA A 420 23.68 16.70 -19.44
N ARG A 421 23.20 15.45 -19.30
CA ARG A 421 21.93 15.17 -18.60
C ARG A 421 22.06 15.21 -17.09
N VAL A 422 23.19 14.73 -16.57
CA VAL A 422 23.53 14.84 -15.15
C VAL A 422 23.72 16.31 -14.78
N ASP A 423 24.40 17.08 -15.63
CA ASP A 423 24.55 18.53 -15.44
C ASP A 423 23.22 19.29 -15.56
N ALA A 424 22.34 18.89 -16.48
CA ALA A 424 21.01 19.48 -16.58
C ALA A 424 20.14 19.19 -15.34
N LEU A 425 20.16 17.95 -14.83
CA LEU A 425 19.46 17.59 -13.59
C LEU A 425 20.06 18.34 -12.39
N ARG A 426 21.39 18.43 -12.31
CA ARG A 426 22.11 19.24 -11.31
C ARG A 426 21.65 20.67 -11.32
N LYS A 427 21.63 21.30 -12.49
CA LYS A 427 21.22 22.69 -12.68
C LYS A 427 19.77 22.87 -12.21
N LYS A 428 18.84 22.00 -12.64
CA LYS A 428 17.45 22.03 -12.19
C LYS A 428 17.29 21.87 -10.67
N LEU A 429 18.06 20.97 -10.04
CA LEU A 429 18.01 20.79 -8.59
C LEU A 429 18.51 22.04 -7.84
N LEU A 430 19.61 22.64 -8.28
CA LEU A 430 20.15 23.86 -7.66
C LEU A 430 19.21 25.06 -7.86
N GLU A 431 18.64 25.22 -9.06
CA GLU A 431 17.61 26.23 -9.35
C GLU A 431 16.37 26.02 -8.47
N GLY A 432 15.90 24.77 -8.32
CA GLY A 432 14.77 24.43 -7.47
C GLY A 432 15.01 24.77 -5.99
N VAL A 433 16.22 24.55 -5.48
CA VAL A 433 16.61 24.99 -4.12
C VAL A 433 16.56 26.51 -4.00
N GLU A 434 17.10 27.24 -4.97
CA GLU A 434 17.06 28.71 -4.97
C GLU A 434 15.63 29.26 -5.00
N ASP A 435 14.79 28.73 -5.88
CA ASP A 435 13.38 29.09 -5.99
C ASP A 435 12.60 28.78 -4.71
N SER A 436 12.86 27.62 -4.11
CA SER A 436 12.26 27.20 -2.85
C SER A 436 12.66 28.15 -1.71
N CYS A 437 13.94 28.51 -1.60
CA CYS A 437 14.42 29.50 -0.63
C CYS A 437 13.72 30.85 -0.80
N ARG A 438 13.59 31.33 -2.04
CA ARG A 438 12.92 32.59 -2.36
C ARG A 438 11.43 32.57 -1.98
N ARG A 439 10.73 31.47 -2.27
CA ARG A 439 9.29 31.33 -2.01
C ARG A 439 8.94 31.16 -0.54
N HIS A 440 9.83 30.57 0.25
CA HIS A 440 9.54 30.13 1.63
C HIS A 440 10.39 30.84 2.70
N ASP A 441 11.13 31.89 2.34
CA ASP A 441 11.96 32.71 3.23
C ASP A 441 12.91 31.85 4.12
N VAL A 442 13.61 30.91 3.49
CA VAL A 442 14.45 29.92 4.19
C VAL A 442 15.84 30.48 4.50
N ALA A 443 16.30 30.34 5.74
CA ALA A 443 17.60 30.81 6.20
C ALA A 443 18.82 30.22 5.43
N THR A 444 19.83 31.06 5.22
CA THR A 444 21.06 30.78 4.46
C THR A 444 21.82 29.50 4.86
N PRO A 445 21.97 29.13 6.15
CA PRO A 445 22.74 27.94 6.53
C PRO A 445 22.12 26.63 6.05
N LYS A 446 20.78 26.51 6.06
CA LYS A 446 20.08 25.30 5.55
C LYS A 446 20.23 25.17 4.04
N LYS A 447 20.16 26.30 3.33
CA LYS A 447 20.37 26.39 1.88
C LYS A 447 21.78 25.92 1.49
N ASP A 448 22.81 26.41 2.19
CA ASP A 448 24.20 26.10 1.87
C ASP A 448 24.54 24.63 2.15
N ALA A 449 24.02 24.06 3.24
CA ALA A 449 24.16 22.64 3.54
C ALA A 449 23.54 21.75 2.44
N LEU A 450 22.34 22.10 1.96
CA LEU A 450 21.67 21.37 0.89
C LEU A 450 22.41 21.50 -0.44
N ARG A 451 22.88 22.70 -0.79
CA ARG A 451 23.70 22.93 -1.99
C ARG A 451 25.00 22.13 -1.97
N LEU A 452 25.64 22.04 -0.80
CA LEU A 452 26.86 21.26 -0.62
C LEU A 452 26.59 19.76 -0.78
N ALA A 453 25.51 19.24 -0.17
CA ALA A 453 25.11 17.84 -0.31
C ALA A 453 24.81 17.47 -1.77
N LEU A 454 24.05 18.31 -2.48
CA LEU A 454 23.77 18.13 -3.91
C LEU A 454 25.05 18.18 -4.74
N SER A 455 25.91 19.18 -4.52
CA SER A 455 27.16 19.34 -5.27
C SER A 455 28.15 18.20 -5.00
N GLY A 456 28.22 17.70 -3.77
CA GLY A 456 29.08 16.58 -3.37
C GLY A 456 28.65 15.25 -3.97
N ALA A 457 27.35 14.93 -3.93
CA ALA A 457 26.81 13.72 -4.56
C ALA A 457 27.05 13.72 -6.08
N LEU A 458 26.91 14.89 -6.72
CA LEU A 458 27.07 15.03 -8.17
C LEU A 458 28.53 15.01 -8.64
N ALA A 459 29.49 15.34 -7.76
CA ALA A 459 30.92 15.30 -8.07
C ALA A 459 31.51 13.88 -8.05
N GLN A 460 30.83 12.90 -7.44
CA GLN A 460 31.29 11.51 -7.37
C GLN A 460 30.99 10.71 -8.65
N VAL A 461 30.22 11.27 -9.58
CA VAL A 461 29.91 10.67 -10.88
C VAL A 461 31.11 10.85 -11.82
N ARG A 462 32.06 9.90 -11.78
CA ARG A 462 33.19 9.85 -12.73
C ARG A 462 32.89 8.88 -13.88
N SER A 463 33.08 9.36 -15.10
CA SER A 463 32.91 8.62 -16.35
C SER A 463 33.77 7.35 -16.37
N ARG A 464 33.12 6.18 -16.34
CA ARG A 464 33.72 4.94 -16.81
C ARG A 464 32.67 4.15 -17.61
N ASP A 465 33.02 4.00 -18.89
CA ASP A 465 32.47 3.13 -19.93
C ASP A 465 31.21 3.62 -20.68
N PRO A 466 31.36 4.15 -21.92
CA PRO A 466 30.28 4.74 -22.71
C PRO A 466 29.45 3.76 -23.56
N GLU A 467 29.76 2.47 -23.62
CA GLU A 467 29.09 1.55 -24.55
C GLU A 467 27.86 0.85 -23.96
N LEU A 468 26.77 1.55 -23.64
CA LEU A 468 25.45 0.89 -23.48
C LEU A 468 24.27 1.88 -23.68
N TYR A 469 23.77 1.92 -24.91
CA TYR A 469 22.37 2.17 -25.34
C TYR A 469 21.78 3.60 -25.35
N SER A 470 21.05 3.87 -26.44
CA SER A 470 20.40 5.12 -26.81
C SER A 470 18.96 5.24 -26.25
N GLY A 471 18.75 6.14 -25.29
CA GLY A 471 17.42 6.56 -24.85
C GLY A 471 17.32 8.08 -24.87
N GLY A 472 16.79 8.67 -25.94
CA GLY A 472 16.91 10.11 -26.28
C GLY A 472 16.10 11.13 -25.46
N ALA A 473 15.07 10.74 -24.70
CA ALA A 473 14.02 11.68 -24.27
C ALA A 473 13.86 11.84 -22.73
N PHE A 474 14.96 11.99 -21.98
CA PHE A 474 14.95 12.14 -20.51
C PHE A 474 14.56 13.56 -20.05
N LEU A 475 15.17 14.61 -20.64
CA LEU A 475 14.97 15.99 -20.21
C LEU A 475 13.65 16.58 -20.73
N ASP A 476 13.20 16.16 -21.91
CA ASP A 476 11.95 16.63 -22.53
C ASP A 476 10.72 16.15 -21.76
N ARG A 477 10.84 15.02 -21.03
CA ARG A 477 9.79 14.52 -20.14
C ARG A 477 9.82 15.15 -18.75
N LEU A 478 10.93 15.76 -18.34
CA LEU A 478 11.07 16.54 -17.11
C LEU A 478 10.63 18.00 -17.35
N ASP A 479 9.50 18.22 -18.01
CA ASP A 479 8.97 19.55 -18.23
C ASP A 479 8.38 20.13 -16.92
N ALA A 480 8.16 21.45 -16.90
CA ALA A 480 7.51 22.16 -15.79
C ALA A 480 6.20 21.51 -15.32
N SER A 481 5.48 20.72 -16.11
CA SER A 481 4.27 19.97 -15.76
C SER A 481 4.54 18.83 -14.77
N VAL A 482 5.71 18.17 -14.85
CA VAL A 482 6.15 17.16 -13.87
C VAL A 482 6.51 17.83 -12.54
N LEU A 483 7.12 19.01 -12.61
CA LEU A 483 7.45 19.87 -11.45
C LEU A 483 6.19 20.53 -10.86
N ARG A 484 5.19 20.79 -11.69
CA ARG A 484 3.88 21.35 -11.33
C ARG A 484 2.83 20.27 -11.11
N TYR A 485 3.20 19.04 -10.75
CA TYR A 485 2.20 18.10 -10.25
C TYR A 485 1.58 18.73 -9.00
N PRO A 486 0.32 19.22 -9.06
CA PRO A 486 -0.31 19.77 -7.90
C PRO A 486 -0.57 18.55 -7.02
N VAL A 487 0.07 18.53 -5.85
CA VAL A 487 -0.33 17.63 -4.78
C VAL A 487 -1.78 18.01 -4.43
N GLY A 488 -2.76 17.45 -5.15
CA GLY A 488 -4.18 17.74 -4.95
C GLY A 488 -5.06 18.07 -6.18
N ALA A 489 -4.62 17.97 -7.44
CA ALA A 489 -5.55 18.16 -8.57
C ALA A 489 -5.51 17.00 -9.57
N TYR A 490 -6.35 16.00 -9.34
CA TYR A 490 -6.81 15.12 -10.43
C TYR A 490 -7.81 15.93 -11.26
N ALA A 491 -7.32 16.65 -12.27
CA ALA A 491 -8.18 17.05 -13.37
C ALA A 491 -8.47 15.76 -14.15
N GLY A 492 -9.66 15.20 -13.96
CA GLY A 492 -10.15 14.10 -14.77
C GLY A 492 -10.07 14.49 -16.24
N GLY A 493 -9.03 14.00 -16.92
CA GLY A 493 -8.93 14.10 -18.36
C GLY A 493 -10.05 13.26 -18.95
N THR A 494 -11.08 13.94 -19.46
CA THR A 494 -11.87 13.40 -20.56
C THR A 494 -10.90 13.19 -21.71
N ALA A 495 -10.79 11.95 -22.15
CA ALA A 495 -10.09 11.58 -23.37
C ALA A 495 -10.66 12.36 -24.56
N GLU A 496 -9.78 12.96 -25.35
CA GLU A 496 -9.83 12.88 -26.81
C GLU A 496 -8.49 12.37 -27.31
#